data_AF-A0A9X3CHT9-F1
#
_entry.id   AF-A0A9X3CHT9-F1
#
_cell.length_a   1.000
_cell.length_b   1.000
_cell.length_c   1.000
_cell.angle_alpha   90.00
_cell.angle_beta   90.00
_cell.angle_gamma   90.00
#
_symmetry.space_group_name_H-M   'P 1'
#
loop_
_entity.id
_entity.type
_entity.pdbx_description
1 polymer ?
#
loop_
_entity_poly.entity_id
_entity_poly.type
_entity_poly.pdbx_seq_one_letter_code
_entity_poly.pdbx_strand_id
1 'polypeptide(L)'
;DLYNYRVCGIFGYNYADFKLDASAIEQNTHSVFETLQEIKHDHCDVFLMWHEILDGFERIWDVDYTTNEFQVAEIADLAPHKFYMMVSKKNPQAESIKTLLNIEIGELKESGELDKIIQSHLK
;
A
#
# COMPACT_ATOMS: atom_id res chain seq x y z
N ASP A 1 8.51 12.31 -12.25
CA ASP A 1 9.47 12.66 -11.18
C ASP A 1 8.67 13.26 -10.03
N LEU A 2 8.76 12.66 -8.84
CA LEU A 2 7.98 13.07 -7.65
C LEU A 2 8.71 14.10 -6.78
N TYR A 3 10.01 14.37 -7.01
CA TYR A 3 10.79 15.27 -6.15
C TYR A 3 10.35 16.74 -6.18
N ASN A 4 9.52 17.13 -7.15
CA ASN A 4 9.03 18.51 -7.30
C ASN A 4 7.63 18.72 -6.70
N TYR A 5 7.08 17.73 -6.00
CA TYR A 5 5.74 17.78 -5.42
C TYR A 5 5.82 17.71 -3.90
N ARG A 6 4.87 18.37 -3.21
CA ARG A 6 4.59 18.13 -1.80
C ARG A 6 3.83 16.82 -1.68
N VAL A 7 4.54 15.79 -1.25
CA VAL A 7 4.02 14.42 -1.20
C VAL A 7 3.47 14.15 0.19
N CYS A 8 2.22 13.72 0.26
CA CYS A 8 1.60 13.31 1.51
C CYS A 8 1.35 11.81 1.57
N GLY A 9 1.29 11.32 2.80
CA GLY A 9 1.05 9.93 3.13
C GLY A 9 0.30 9.77 4.44
N ILE A 10 0.00 8.52 4.76
CA ILE A 10 -0.67 8.10 5.97
C ILE A 10 0.41 7.75 7.01
N PHE A 11 0.23 8.24 8.22
CA PHE A 11 1.08 7.99 9.36
C PHE A 11 1.31 6.49 9.59
N GLY A 12 2.59 6.10 9.59
CA GLY A 12 3.03 4.73 9.88
C GLY A 12 3.04 3.80 8.66
N TYR A 13 2.68 4.29 7.47
CA TYR A 13 2.83 3.53 6.24
C TYR A 13 4.28 3.56 5.75
N ASN A 14 4.69 2.50 5.07
CA ASN A 14 6.03 2.40 4.50
C ASN A 14 6.00 2.75 3.00
N TYR A 15 6.59 3.89 2.66
CA TYR A 15 6.65 4.42 1.29
C TYR A 15 7.95 4.11 0.55
N ALA A 16 8.81 3.23 1.09
CA ALA A 16 10.13 2.94 0.51
C ALA A 16 10.08 2.49 -0.96
N ASP A 17 8.98 1.85 -1.38
CA ASP A 17 8.81 1.38 -2.76
C ASP A 17 8.75 2.52 -3.78
N PHE A 18 8.33 3.72 -3.38
CA PHE A 18 8.25 4.89 -4.24
C PHE A 18 9.62 5.55 -4.48
N LYS A 19 10.71 4.99 -3.93
CA LYS A 19 12.10 5.47 -4.06
C LYS A 19 12.29 6.93 -3.62
N LEU A 20 11.39 7.42 -2.77
CA LEU A 20 11.50 8.71 -2.10
C LEU A 20 12.21 8.53 -0.75
N ASP A 21 12.90 9.57 -0.31
CA ASP A 21 13.35 9.64 1.07
C ASP A 21 12.11 9.72 1.98
N ALA A 22 12.11 8.99 3.10
CA ALA A 22 11.01 9.03 4.06
C ALA A 22 10.74 10.46 4.59
N SER A 23 11.79 11.29 4.66
CA SER A 23 11.68 12.70 5.04
C SER A 23 11.04 13.59 3.97
N ALA A 24 10.92 13.12 2.73
CA ALA A 24 10.27 13.83 1.63
C ALA A 24 8.74 13.59 1.59
N ILE A 25 8.19 12.80 2.51
CA ILE A 25 6.77 12.46 2.57
C ILE A 25 6.19 12.92 3.90
N GLU A 26 5.21 13.83 3.83
CA GLU A 26 4.48 14.32 4.99
C GLU A 26 3.40 13.31 5.41
N GLN A 27 3.63 12.64 6.55
CA GLN A 27 2.73 11.60 7.06
C GLN A 27 1.91 12.09 8.25
N ASN A 28 1.17 13.19 8.08
CA ASN A 28 0.40 13.83 9.15
C ASN A 28 -1.05 13.31 9.28
N THR A 29 -1.48 12.44 8.36
CA THR A 29 -2.87 11.96 8.27
C THR A 29 -3.01 10.50 8.67
N HIS A 30 -4.20 10.05 9.05
CA HIS A 30 -4.46 8.67 9.52
C HIS A 30 -5.39 7.87 8.61
N SER A 31 -5.92 8.46 7.54
CA SER A 31 -6.79 7.79 6.57
C SER A 31 -6.65 8.37 5.17
N VAL A 32 -7.04 7.58 4.16
CA VAL A 32 -7.11 8.05 2.75
C VAL A 32 -7.96 9.31 2.64
N PHE A 33 -9.12 9.33 3.30
CA PHE A 33 -10.02 10.48 3.29
C PHE A 33 -9.32 11.75 3.82
N GLU A 34 -8.62 11.65 4.96
CA GLU A 34 -7.86 12.79 5.52
C GLU A 34 -6.76 13.25 4.56
N THR A 35 -5.99 12.34 3.97
CA THR A 35 -4.94 12.71 3.01
C THR A 35 -5.50 13.43 1.79
N LEU A 36 -6.68 13.02 1.31
CA LEU A 36 -7.36 13.72 0.22
C LEU A 36 -7.87 15.11 0.63
N GLN A 37 -8.27 15.33 1.89
CA GLN A 37 -8.58 16.68 2.37
C GLN A 37 -7.35 17.59 2.37
N GLU A 38 -6.16 17.05 2.69
CA GLU A 38 -4.91 17.82 2.59
C GLU A 38 -4.60 18.26 1.16
N ILE A 39 -4.93 17.43 0.15
CA ILE A 39 -4.84 17.83 -1.26
C ILE A 39 -5.87 18.93 -1.57
N LYS A 40 -7.14 18.78 -1.14
CA LYS A 40 -8.19 19.79 -1.39
C LYS A 40 -7.90 21.15 -0.77
N HIS A 41 -7.16 21.18 0.33
CA HIS A 41 -6.76 22.40 1.02
C HIS A 41 -5.38 22.94 0.58
N ASP A 42 -4.84 22.45 -0.54
CA ASP A 42 -3.54 22.84 -1.09
C ASP A 42 -2.37 22.66 -0.10
N HIS A 43 -2.46 21.74 0.87
CA HIS A 43 -1.34 21.40 1.74
C HIS A 43 -0.37 20.44 1.06
N CYS A 44 -0.89 19.56 0.20
CA CYS A 44 -0.14 18.57 -0.57
C CYS A 44 -0.50 18.67 -2.05
N ASP A 45 0.43 18.32 -2.93
CA ASP A 45 0.16 18.28 -4.37
C ASP A 45 -0.24 16.87 -4.82
N VAL A 46 0.29 15.83 -4.16
CA VAL A 46 0.04 14.42 -4.50
C VAL A 46 -0.04 13.53 -3.27
N PHE A 47 -0.81 12.45 -3.39
CA PHE A 47 -0.89 11.36 -2.43
C PHE A 47 -0.43 10.06 -3.08
N LEU A 48 0.43 9.31 -2.39
CA LEU A 48 0.92 8.02 -2.85
C LEU A 48 0.10 6.88 -2.24
N MET A 49 -0.44 6.01 -3.09
CA MET A 49 -1.20 4.84 -2.69
C MET A 49 -1.03 3.72 -3.73
N TRP A 50 -1.13 2.47 -3.28
CA TRP A 50 -1.16 1.31 -4.16
C TRP A 50 -2.56 1.12 -4.74
N HIS A 51 -2.63 0.85 -6.05
CA HIS A 51 -3.89 0.74 -6.78
C HIS A 51 -4.82 -0.29 -6.14
N GLU A 52 -4.27 -1.43 -5.71
CA GLU A 52 -5.01 -2.53 -5.08
C GLU A 52 -5.72 -2.11 -3.79
N ILE A 53 -5.19 -1.11 -3.08
CA ILE A 53 -5.82 -0.58 -1.87
C ILE A 53 -7.03 0.29 -2.25
N LEU A 54 -6.91 1.14 -3.27
CA LEU A 54 -8.03 1.96 -3.76
C LEU A 54 -9.16 1.08 -4.29
N ASP A 55 -8.85 0.03 -5.05
CA ASP A 55 -9.83 -0.94 -5.53
C ASP A 55 -10.55 -1.66 -4.38
N GLY A 56 -9.82 -1.96 -3.30
CA GLY A 56 -10.39 -2.53 -2.09
C GLY A 56 -11.40 -1.61 -1.42
N PHE A 57 -11.12 -0.30 -1.35
CA PHE A 57 -12.04 0.70 -0.80
C PHE A 57 -13.34 0.76 -1.59
N GLU A 58 -13.25 0.81 -2.91
CA GLU A 58 -14.43 0.85 -3.78
C GLU A 58 -15.28 -0.42 -3.62
N ARG A 59 -14.66 -1.60 -3.67
CA ARG A 59 -15.42 -2.87 -3.68
C ARG A 59 -16.03 -3.26 -2.35
N ILE A 60 -15.29 -3.05 -1.26
CA ILE A 60 -15.69 -3.55 0.07
C ILE A 60 -16.59 -2.52 0.76
N TRP A 61 -16.33 -1.23 0.55
CA TRP A 61 -16.99 -0.15 1.27
C TRP A 61 -17.79 0.80 0.38
N ASP A 62 -17.85 0.58 -0.93
CA ASP A 62 -18.54 1.45 -1.89
C ASP A 62 -18.00 2.90 -1.84
N VAL A 63 -16.68 3.02 -1.60
CA VAL A 63 -15.99 4.32 -1.53
C VAL A 63 -15.03 4.45 -2.69
N ASP A 64 -15.44 5.21 -3.70
CA ASP A 64 -14.60 5.57 -4.84
C ASP A 64 -13.90 6.92 -4.61
N TYR A 65 -12.59 6.88 -4.35
CA TYR A 65 -11.76 8.06 -4.19
C TYR A 65 -11.24 8.66 -5.51
N THR A 66 -11.54 8.02 -6.64
CA THR A 66 -11.01 8.36 -7.96
C THR A 66 -11.96 9.23 -8.79
N THR A 67 -13.21 9.39 -8.36
CA THR A 67 -14.20 10.16 -9.12
C THR A 67 -14.15 11.67 -8.88
N ASN A 68 -14.33 12.40 -9.98
CA ASN A 68 -14.72 13.82 -10.12
C ASN A 68 -13.81 14.92 -9.56
N GLU A 69 -12.96 14.65 -8.56
CA GLU A 69 -12.14 15.69 -7.92
C GLU A 69 -10.63 15.41 -7.97
N PHE A 70 -10.24 14.14 -8.15
CA PHE A 70 -8.83 13.74 -8.17
C PHE A 70 -8.50 12.99 -9.45
N GLN A 71 -7.26 13.14 -9.91
CA GLN A 71 -6.73 12.35 -11.01
C GLN A 71 -5.81 11.28 -10.45
N VAL A 72 -5.97 10.05 -10.94
CA VAL A 72 -5.08 8.94 -10.63
C VAL A 72 -4.07 8.79 -11.76
N ALA A 73 -2.79 8.70 -11.41
CA ALA A 73 -1.73 8.45 -12.36
C ALA A 73 -0.84 7.32 -11.84
N GLU A 74 -0.54 6.36 -12.71
CA GLU A 74 0.42 5.31 -12.40
C GLU A 74 1.84 5.87 -12.43
N ILE A 75 2.67 5.39 -11.51
CA ILE A 75 4.10 5.67 -11.52
C ILE A 75 4.78 4.54 -12.29
N ALA A 76 5.36 4.88 -13.43
CA ALA A 76 6.07 3.92 -14.28
C ALA A 76 7.25 3.27 -13.53
N ASP A 77 7.55 2.02 -13.90
CA ASP A 77 8.72 1.26 -13.44
C ASP A 77 8.81 1.04 -11.92
N LEU A 78 7.68 1.04 -11.21
CA LEU A 78 7.60 0.56 -9.84
C LEU A 78 7.46 -0.96 -9.79
N ALA A 79 8.25 -1.59 -8.92
CA ALA A 79 8.04 -2.98 -8.60
C ALA A 79 6.75 -3.14 -7.77
N PRO A 80 6.03 -4.26 -7.89
CA PRO A 80 4.88 -4.54 -7.04
C PRO A 80 5.23 -4.47 -5.55
N HIS A 81 4.32 -3.92 -4.75
CA HIS A 81 4.48 -3.88 -3.29
C HIS A 81 4.60 -5.30 -2.73
N LYS A 82 5.47 -5.47 -1.74
CA LYS A 82 5.63 -6.74 -1.04
C LYS A 82 4.90 -6.69 0.29
N PHE A 83 3.87 -7.49 0.43
CA PHE A 83 3.21 -7.74 1.71
C PHE A 83 3.95 -8.81 2.51
N TYR A 84 4.05 -8.60 3.83
CA TYR A 84 4.72 -9.52 4.75
C TYR A 84 3.82 -9.85 5.93
N MET A 85 3.85 -11.11 6.36
CA MET A 85 3.23 -11.53 7.62
C MET A 85 4.17 -11.18 8.79
N MET A 86 3.70 -10.32 9.69
CA MET A 86 4.47 -9.94 10.88
C MET A 86 4.24 -10.94 12.02
N VAL A 87 5.33 -11.44 12.60
CA VAL A 87 5.30 -12.29 13.80
C VAL A 87 5.91 -11.53 14.97
N SER A 88 5.18 -11.45 16.09
CA SER A 88 5.66 -10.76 17.29
C SER A 88 6.93 -11.44 17.83
N LYS A 89 7.99 -10.64 18.01
CA LYS A 89 9.26 -11.09 18.61
C LYS A 89 9.10 -11.61 20.05
N LYS A 90 8.02 -11.25 20.75
CA LYS A 90 7.74 -11.71 22.12
C LYS A 90 7.13 -13.12 22.17
N ASN A 91 6.70 -13.68 21.03
CA ASN A 91 6.18 -15.03 20.99
C ASN A 91 7.35 -16.03 21.12
N PRO A 92 7.32 -16.97 22.09
CA PRO A 92 8.37 -17.98 22.24
C PRO A 92 8.62 -18.83 20.98
N GLN A 93 7.64 -18.92 20.08
CA GLN A 93 7.69 -19.68 18.83
C GLN A 93 7.86 -18.78 17.60
N ALA A 94 8.26 -17.50 17.76
CA ALA A 94 8.28 -16.53 16.67
C ALA A 94 9.07 -17.00 15.43
N GLU A 95 10.28 -17.52 15.61
CA GLU A 95 11.10 -17.99 14.48
C GLU A 95 10.53 -19.26 13.85
N SER A 96 9.94 -20.17 14.63
CA SER A 96 9.27 -21.37 14.09
C SER A 96 8.06 -20.98 13.24
N ILE A 97 7.22 -20.07 13.73
CA ILE A 97 6.04 -19.58 13.01
C ILE A 97 6.47 -18.86 11.72
N LYS A 98 7.46 -17.97 11.81
CA LYS A 98 8.00 -17.26 10.65
C LYS A 98 8.56 -18.23 9.60
N THR A 99 9.32 -19.24 10.04
CA THR A 99 9.88 -20.26 9.14
C THR A 99 8.76 -21.04 8.45
N LEU A 100 7.76 -21.50 9.20
CA LEU A 100 6.62 -22.22 8.65
C LEU A 100 5.85 -21.36 7.64
N LEU A 101 5.49 -20.13 8.01
CA LEU A 101 4.78 -19.21 7.11
C LEU A 101 5.57 -18.98 5.81
N ASN A 102 6.89 -18.80 5.88
CA ASN A 102 7.70 -18.60 4.69
C ASN A 102 7.75 -19.83 3.78
N ILE A 103 7.83 -21.04 4.35
CA ILE A 103 7.80 -22.30 3.60
C ILE A 103 6.47 -22.45 2.89
N GLU A 104 5.36 -22.39 3.63
CA GLU A 104 4.02 -22.61 3.09
C GLU A 104 3.63 -21.55 2.05
N ILE A 105 3.99 -20.28 2.27
CA ILE A 105 3.79 -19.22 1.25
C ILE A 105 4.67 -19.48 0.01
N GLY A 106 5.88 -20.03 0.19
CA GLY A 106 6.74 -20.46 -0.91
C GLY A 106 6.08 -21.56 -1.74
N GLU A 107 5.55 -22.60 -1.09
CA GLU A 107 4.86 -23.70 -1.76
C GLU A 107 3.59 -23.23 -2.49
N LEU A 108 2.82 -22.30 -1.91
CA LEU A 108 1.66 -21.69 -2.58
C LEU A 108 2.07 -20.90 -3.83
N LYS A 109 3.24 -20.24 -3.81
CA LYS A 109 3.78 -19.55 -5.00
C LYS A 109 4.20 -20.54 -6.07
N GLU A 110 4.98 -21.56 -5.70
CA GLU A 110 5.51 -22.54 -6.65
C GLU A 110 4.40 -23.37 -7.31
N SER A 111 3.33 -23.66 -6.57
CA SER A 111 2.16 -24.38 -7.10
C SER A 111 1.20 -23.52 -7.93
N GLY A 112 1.39 -22.19 -7.93
CA GLY A 112 0.47 -21.23 -8.57
C GLY A 112 -0.85 -21.05 -7.83
N GLU A 113 -1.01 -21.65 -6.65
CA GLU A 113 -2.23 -21.51 -5.85
C GLU A 113 -2.36 -20.10 -5.25
N LEU A 114 -1.24 -19.46 -4.89
CA LEU A 114 -1.26 -18.09 -4.41
C LEU A 114 -1.84 -17.14 -5.46
N ASP A 115 -1.47 -17.30 -6.72
CA ASP A 115 -1.97 -16.47 -7.81
C ASP A 115 -3.48 -16.65 -7.98
N LYS A 116 -4.00 -17.87 -7.87
CA LYS A 116 -5.45 -18.11 -7.93
C LYS A 116 -6.20 -17.42 -6.80
N ILE A 117 -5.66 -17.48 -5.58
CA ILE A 117 -6.24 -16.80 -4.41
C ILE A 117 -6.28 -15.30 -4.69
N ILE A 118 -5.15 -14.70 -5.10
CA ILE A 118 -5.06 -13.27 -5.41
C ILE A 118 -6.06 -12.87 -6.50
N GLN A 119 -6.11 -13.61 -7.62
CA GLN A 119 -7.01 -13.32 -8.74
C GLN A 119 -8.49 -13.50 -8.39
N SER A 120 -8.83 -14.22 -7.33
CA SER A 120 -10.22 -14.27 -6.85
C SER A 120 -10.65 -12.99 -6.13
N HIS A 121 -9.68 -12.15 -5.73
CA HIS A 121 -9.88 -10.90 -5.02
C HIS A 121 -9.59 -9.65 -5.87
N LEU A 122 -8.64 -9.75 -6.81
CA LEU A 122 -8.39 -8.74 -7.83
C LEU A 122 -9.36 -8.95 -9.03
N LYS A 123 -9.83 -7.88 -9.65
CA LYS A 123 -10.53 -7.93 -10.95
C LYS A 123 -9.99 -6.81 -11.82
#